data_AF-A0A937BKU5-F1
#
_entry.id   AF-A0A937BKU5-F1
#
_cell.length_a   1.000
_cell.length_b   1.000
_cell.length_c   1.000
_cell.angle_alpha   90.00
_cell.angle_beta   90.00
_cell.angle_gamma   90.00
#
_symmetry.space_group_name_H-M   'P 1'
#
loop_
_entity.id
_entity.type
_entity.pdbx_description
1 polymer ?
#
loop_
_entity_poly.entity_id
_entity_poly.type
_entity_poly.pdbx_seq_one_letter_code
_entity_poly.pdbx_strand_id
1 'polypeptide(L)' 'MVKGNTLGERITVLRTQKNLSIEQLAARTGISPKRLARIESDLGRPLRFSEACLIAHHMDMTIDHFANLVR' A
#
# COMPACT_ATOMS: atom_id res chain seq x y z
N MET A 1 12.75 0.42 -9.99
CA MET A 1 11.38 0.25 -10.53
C MET A 1 10.75 -0.92 -9.79
N VAL A 2 9.66 -0.70 -9.06
CA VAL A 2 8.90 -1.76 -8.41
C VAL A 2 8.18 -2.56 -9.49
N LYS A 3 8.42 -3.87 -9.60
CA LYS A 3 7.74 -4.74 -10.58
C LYS A 3 6.41 -5.22 -10.00
N GLY A 4 5.35 -4.44 -10.20
CA GLY A 4 3.95 -4.84 -9.99
C GLY A 4 3.10 -4.26 -11.11
N ASN A 5 2.23 -5.06 -11.71
CA ASN A 5 1.35 -4.67 -12.82
C ASN A 5 0.17 -3.84 -12.35
N THR A 6 -0.22 -3.98 -11.08
CA THR A 6 -1.34 -3.24 -10.48
C THR A 6 -0.92 -2.43 -9.27
N LEU A 7 -1.78 -1.52 -8.82
CA LEU A 7 -1.57 -0.75 -7.60
C LEU A 7 -1.43 -1.66 -6.37
N GLY A 8 -2.29 -2.69 -6.25
CA GLY A 8 -2.23 -3.66 -5.17
C GLY A 8 -0.90 -4.43 -5.13
N GLU A 9 -0.43 -4.91 -6.28
CA GLU A 9 0.85 -5.61 -6.40
C GLU A 9 2.03 -4.71 -6.02
N ARG A 10 2.02 -3.44 -6.43
CA ARG A 10 3.11 -2.51 -6.09
C ARG A 10 3.15 -2.21 -4.59
N ILE A 11 1.99 -2.07 -3.94
CA ILE A 11 1.91 -1.94 -2.47
C ILE A 11 2.45 -3.21 -1.80
N THR A 12 2.10 -4.40 -2.32
CA THR A 12 2.61 -5.69 -1.82
C THR A 12 4.14 -5.75 -1.90
N VAL A 13 4.72 -5.37 -3.03
CA VAL A 13 6.18 -5.36 -3.19
C VAL A 13 6.83 -4.37 -2.23
N LEU A 14 6.31 -3.14 -2.10
CA LEU A 14 6.84 -2.15 -1.16
C LEU A 14 6.78 -2.64 0.29
N ARG A 15 5.64 -3.23 0.69
CA ARG A 15 5.45 -3.78 2.05
C ARG A 15 6.45 -4.89 2.33
N THR A 16 6.58 -5.84 1.40
CA THR A 16 7.48 -7.00 1.57
C THR A 16 8.96 -6.62 1.52
N GLN A 17 9.35 -5.62 0.72
CA GLN A 17 10.71 -5.06 0.72
C GLN A 17 11.10 -4.44 2.07
N LYS A 18 10.13 -3.92 2.82
CA LYS A 18 10.32 -3.43 4.19
C LYS A 18 10.18 -4.53 5.26
N ASN A 19 10.08 -5.80 4.87
CA ASN A 19 9.86 -6.95 5.76
C ASN A 19 8.64 -6.80 6.68
N LEU A 20 7.58 -6.13 6.20
CA LEU A 20 6.35 -5.95 6.96
C LEU A 20 5.32 -7.02 6.60
N SER A 21 4.63 -7.59 7.60
CA SER A 21 3.40 -8.36 7.38
C SER A 21 2.22 -7.41 7.08
N ILE A 22 1.12 -7.97 6.57
CA ILE A 22 -0.13 -7.21 6.36
C ILE A 22 -0.60 -6.63 7.70
N GLU A 23 -0.54 -7.40 8.78
CA GLU A 23 -0.95 -7.00 10.13
C GLU A 23 -0.11 -5.84 10.64
N GLN A 24 1.21 -5.85 10.38
CA GLN A 24 2.11 -4.78 10.80
C GLN A 24 1.85 -3.47 10.05
N LEU A 25 1.64 -3.52 8.74
CA LEU A 25 1.31 -2.32 7.97
C LEU A 25 -0.10 -1.81 8.31
N ALA A 26 -1.05 -2.72 8.52
CA ALA A 26 -2.39 -2.40 8.99
C ALA A 26 -2.36 -1.68 10.35
N ALA A 27 -1.59 -2.19 11.31
CA ALA A 27 -1.43 -1.56 12.62
C ALA A 27 -0.81 -0.15 12.53
N ARG A 28 0.18 0.06 11.65
CA ARG A 28 0.81 1.37 11.45
C ARG A 28 -0.15 2.38 10.83
N THR A 29 -0.90 1.95 9.81
CA THR A 29 -1.78 2.84 9.03
C THR A 29 -3.17 3.01 9.63
N GLY A 30 -3.58 2.17 10.58
CA GLY A 30 -4.96 2.10 11.06
C GLY A 30 -5.95 1.50 10.05
N ILE A 31 -5.47 1.02 8.89
CA ILE A 31 -6.27 0.30 7.91
C ILE A 31 -6.48 -1.13 8.42
N SER A 32 -7.70 -1.67 8.37
CA SER A 32 -7.91 -3.04 8.82
C SER A 32 -7.11 -4.05 7.97
N PRO A 33 -6.56 -5.14 8.54
CA PRO A 33 -5.81 -6.15 7.78
C PRO A 33 -6.60 -6.69 6.58
N LYS A 34 -7.90 -6.92 6.77
CA LYS A 34 -8.82 -7.36 5.70
C LYS A 34 -8.94 -6.34 4.57
N ARG A 35 -8.96 -5.03 4.86
CA ARG A 35 -9.02 -4.01 3.81
C ARG A 35 -7.68 -3.90 3.10
N LEU A 36 -6.57 -3.94 3.85
CA LEU A 36 -5.24 -3.87 3.27
C LEU A 36 -4.97 -5.06 2.33
N ALA A 37 -5.34 -6.28 2.73
CA ALA A 37 -5.25 -7.47 1.87
C ALA A 37 -6.10 -7.33 0.59
N ARG A 38 -7.29 -6.75 0.70
CA ARG A 38 -8.15 -6.46 -0.47
C ARG A 38 -7.56 -5.41 -1.40
N ILE A 39 -6.92 -4.39 -0.85
CA ILE A 39 -6.17 -3.39 -1.63
C ILE A 39 -5.03 -4.07 -2.36
N GLU A 40 -4.22 -4.87 -1.67
CA GLU A 40 -3.08 -5.61 -2.24
C GLU A 40 -3.47 -6.61 -3.32
N SER A 41 -4.71 -7.13 -3.28
CA SER A 41 -5.24 -8.06 -4.27
C SER A 41 -6.08 -7.39 -5.37
N ASP A 42 -6.17 -6.05 -5.39
CA ASP A 42 -7.03 -5.26 -6.29
C ASP A 42 -8.53 -5.65 -6.22
N LEU A 43 -8.99 -6.17 -5.08
CA LEU A 43 -10.36 -6.66 -4.89
C LEU A 43 -11.25 -5.66 -4.16
N GLY A 44 -12.27 -5.17 -4.85
CA GLY A 44 -13.36 -4.39 -4.25
C GLY A 44 -13.22 -2.89 -4.45
N ARG A 45 -13.41 -2.12 -3.37
CA ARG A 45 -13.40 -0.66 -3.47
C ARG A 45 -11.96 -0.17 -3.69
N PRO A 46 -11.76 0.80 -4.62
CA PRO A 46 -10.45 1.40 -4.88
C PRO A 46 -9.79 1.96 -3.61
N LEU A 47 -8.47 2.10 -3.66
CA LEU A 47 -7.70 2.78 -2.63
C LEU A 47 -8.17 4.24 -2.51
N ARG A 48 -8.51 4.67 -1.30
CA ARG A 48 -8.87 6.07 -1.04
C ARG A 48 -7.61 6.93 -0.93
N PHE A 49 -7.73 8.21 -1.24
CA PHE A 49 -6.63 9.16 -1.09
C PHE A 49 -6.06 9.19 0.34
N SER A 50 -6.91 9.15 1.36
CA SER A 50 -6.46 9.10 2.76
C SER A 50 -5.68 7.83 3.09
N GLU A 51 -6.10 6.68 2.56
CA GLU A 51 -5.40 5.40 2.73
C GLU A 51 -4.04 5.45 2.01
N ALA A 52 -3.97 6.03 0.81
CA ALA A 52 -2.72 6.25 0.08
C ALA A 52 -1.75 7.15 0.86
N CYS A 53 -2.22 8.26 1.44
CA CYS A 53 -1.39 9.14 2.27
C CYS A 53 -0.82 8.41 3.50
N LEU A 54 -1.63 7.59 4.18
CA LEU A 54 -1.19 6.82 5.34
C LEU A 54 -0.13 5.77 4.96
N ILE A 55 -0.35 5.05 3.87
CA ILE A 55 0.61 4.06 3.36
C ILE A 55 1.92 4.76 2.97
N ALA A 56 1.86 5.85 2.20
CA ALA A 56 3.04 6.61 1.79
C ALA A 56 3.85 7.11 3.00
N HIS A 57 3.18 7.73 3.98
CA HIS A 57 3.81 8.22 5.20
C HIS A 57 4.53 7.11 5.98
N HIS A 58 3.87 5.98 6.24
CA HIS A 58 4.46 4.86 6.99
C HIS A 58 5.45 4.00 6.19
N MET A 59 5.55 4.24 4.88
CA MET A 59 6.58 3.68 4.02
C MET A 59 7.76 4.65 3.82
N ASP A 60 7.80 5.79 4.52
CA ASP A 60 8.85 6.81 4.40
C ASP A 60 8.94 7.38 2.97
N MET A 61 7.78 7.57 2.32
CA MET A 61 7.67 8.07 0.95
C MET A 61 6.76 9.30 0.89
N THR A 62 7.03 10.20 -0.06
CA THR A 62 6.08 11.28 -0.37
C THR A 62 4.88 10.72 -1.12
N ILE A 63 3.73 11.39 -1.02
CA ILE A 63 2.53 10.99 -1.77
C ILE A 63 2.75 11.08 -3.29
N ASP A 64 3.58 12.02 -3.76
CA ASP A 64 3.93 12.12 -5.19
C ASP A 64 4.76 10.95 -5.66
N HIS A 65 5.76 10.52 -4.87
CA HIS A 65 6.56 9.35 -5.19
C HIS A 65 5.69 8.09 -5.17
N PHE A 66 4.81 7.95 -4.18
CA PHE A 66 3.84 6.87 -4.13
C PHE A 66 2.89 6.90 -5.34
N ALA A 67 2.35 8.06 -5.70
CA ALA A 67 1.46 8.27 -6.84
C ALA A 67 2.13 7.89 -8.17
N ASN A 68 3.39 8.28 -8.37
CA ASN A 68 4.17 7.90 -9.54
C ASN A 68 4.51 6.40 -9.56
N LEU A 69 4.68 5.80 -8.38
CA LEU A 69 4.81 4.36 -8.24
C LEU A 69 3.49 3.62 -8.42
N VAL A 70 2.34 4.27 -8.51
CA VAL A 70 1.05 3.58 -8.73
C VAL A 70 0.36 4.00 -10.05
N ARG A 71 1.05 4.77 -10.90
CA ARG A 71 0.64 5.09 -12.28
C ARG A 71 1.14 4.08 -13.30
#